data_AF-A0A100JID4-F1
#
_entry.id   AF-A0A100JID4-F1
#
_cell.length_a   1.000
_cell.length_b   1.000
_cell.length_c   1.000
_cell.angle_alpha   90.00
_cell.angle_beta   90.00
_cell.angle_gamma   90.00
#
_symmetry.space_group_name_H-M   'P 1'
#
loop_
_entity.id
_entity.type
_entity.pdbx_description
1 polymer ?
#
loop_
_entity_poly.entity_id
_entity_poly.type
_entity_poly.pdbx_seq_one_letter_code
_entity_poly.pdbx_strand_id
1 'polypeptide(L)'
;MTTTTGTPVTAPKPQPVRVRGGAGAVLALARVEARRLLLHPLVLIALVTYVALLLRSGDAAEDAYPVLQDIDRETQIGQLLLGLAVLVAVNLAVLRAHRRGTEAYFGVLVLQPWRRTVAHLLSVLPTAAVGALIVAGQFTAAALKPGAVGHGSPAELVTGPLLVLLAAVLGVLLGRVARSAFVAPLAVVAVLAVTMVFVADAGSPAWLRGLTPVLFDEGARPLPSGLVGRPAAWHALYLLALAVLTAAGAVLVSGGRGRALRATALGALGAVVTTVALQGTAPSDAVREARETATRHPAAVQDCERRGATTYCAFPEFTPWIGEWARVTEAVRSLAGAPDATRALTVRQRVAALDGPSGDGEPSPGTPGESTATTAWGGERELEFAASVARGLVVGHERYEGVYCDARGVLMVWLAVRATPDGEAMFARLGQGPSSPGVIQAPVSAVSLRGRELAVFQALSAEPPKEVDRRVKASWAELSAAGTSTERAAALLGVTAPAETADDREYQCA
;
A
#
# COMPACT_ATOMS: atom_id res chain seq x y z
N MET A 1 -70.34 -42.68 57.90
CA MET A 1 -69.71 -42.27 56.63
C MET A 1 -70.11 -40.82 56.37
N THR A 2 -69.20 -39.89 56.64
CA THR A 2 -69.40 -38.44 56.49
C THR A 2 -68.52 -37.98 55.33
N THR A 3 -69.15 -37.56 54.24
CA THR A 3 -68.49 -37.11 53.01
C THR A 3 -68.12 -35.63 53.15
N THR A 4 -66.84 -35.34 53.30
CA THR A 4 -66.27 -34.00 53.29
C THR A 4 -66.14 -33.49 51.85
N THR A 5 -67.00 -32.56 51.45
CA THR A 5 -66.88 -31.79 50.20
C THR A 5 -65.82 -30.70 50.38
N GLY A 6 -64.60 -30.96 49.92
CA GLY A 6 -63.55 -29.94 49.82
C GLY A 6 -63.80 -29.01 48.62
N THR A 7 -64.01 -27.72 48.88
CA THR A 7 -64.04 -26.67 47.86
C THR A 7 -62.67 -26.54 47.17
N PRO A 8 -62.61 -26.53 45.82
CA PRO A 8 -61.36 -26.38 45.09
C PRO A 8 -60.83 -24.94 45.23
N VAL A 9 -59.66 -24.81 45.87
CA VAL A 9 -58.91 -23.54 45.90
C VAL A 9 -58.47 -23.23 44.47
N THR A 10 -59.06 -22.18 43.88
CA THR A 10 -58.69 -21.72 42.55
C THR A 10 -57.35 -21.00 42.65
N ALA A 11 -56.28 -21.62 42.16
CA ALA A 11 -54.96 -21.00 42.13
C ALA A 11 -55.01 -19.68 41.31
N PRO A 12 -54.45 -18.58 41.81
CA PRO A 12 -54.44 -17.32 41.08
C PRO A 12 -53.70 -17.49 39.75
N LYS A 13 -54.35 -17.09 38.64
CA LYS A 13 -53.73 -17.04 37.31
C LYS A 13 -52.46 -16.19 37.40
N PRO A 14 -51.27 -16.70 37.06
CA PRO A 14 -50.06 -15.90 37.06
C PRO A 14 -50.23 -14.75 36.08
N GLN A 15 -50.18 -13.51 36.58
CA GLN A 15 -50.17 -12.33 35.73
C GLN A 15 -48.87 -12.36 34.90
N PRO A 16 -48.94 -12.14 33.57
CA PRO A 16 -47.73 -12.04 32.76
C PRO A 16 -46.94 -10.82 33.21
N VAL A 17 -45.80 -11.07 33.84
CA VAL A 17 -44.81 -10.03 34.15
C VAL A 17 -44.40 -9.38 32.83
N ARG A 18 -44.90 -8.16 32.56
CA ARG A 18 -44.45 -7.36 31.41
C ARG A 18 -43.01 -6.95 31.68
N VAL A 19 -42.07 -7.70 31.12
CA VAL A 19 -40.63 -7.39 31.19
C VAL A 19 -40.35 -6.14 30.34
N ARG A 20 -40.55 -4.97 30.94
CA ARG A 20 -40.01 -3.68 30.46
C ARG A 20 -38.49 -3.72 30.65
N GLY A 21 -37.74 -4.22 29.66
CA GLY A 21 -36.26 -4.27 29.77
C GLY A 21 -35.46 -4.81 28.58
N GLY A 22 -36.07 -5.01 27.41
CA GLY A 22 -35.42 -5.71 26.29
C GLY A 22 -34.15 -5.04 25.76
N ALA A 23 -34.15 -3.71 25.59
CA ALA A 23 -33.01 -2.97 25.04
C ALA A 23 -31.82 -2.90 26.02
N GLY A 24 -32.09 -2.64 27.30
CA GLY A 24 -31.04 -2.59 28.33
C GLY A 24 -30.30 -3.93 28.47
N ALA A 25 -31.02 -5.05 28.43
CA ALA A 25 -30.43 -6.38 28.47
C ALA A 25 -29.58 -6.70 27.21
N VAL A 26 -30.01 -6.25 26.02
CA VAL A 26 -29.21 -6.35 24.79
C VAL A 26 -27.91 -5.54 24.89
N LEU A 27 -27.99 -4.28 25.35
CA LEU A 27 -26.81 -3.42 25.51
C LEU A 27 -25.85 -3.93 26.59
N ALA A 28 -26.37 -4.47 27.69
CA ALA A 28 -25.56 -5.08 28.74
C ALA A 28 -24.78 -6.30 28.20
N LEU A 29 -25.46 -7.19 27.46
CA LEU A 29 -24.81 -8.32 26.81
C LEU A 29 -23.79 -7.87 25.78
N ALA A 30 -24.13 -6.89 24.94
CA ALA A 30 -23.22 -6.34 23.93
C ALA A 30 -21.94 -5.79 24.56
N ARG A 31 -22.04 -5.06 25.69
CA ARG A 31 -20.88 -4.52 26.41
C ARG A 31 -19.97 -5.63 26.95
N VAL A 32 -20.54 -6.68 27.52
CA VAL A 32 -19.77 -7.82 28.05
C VAL A 32 -19.08 -8.58 26.92
N GLU A 33 -19.77 -8.86 25.82
CA GLU A 33 -19.17 -9.53 24.68
C GLU A 33 -18.12 -8.67 23.98
N ALA A 34 -18.32 -7.35 23.91
CA ALA A 34 -17.34 -6.42 23.33
C ALA A 34 -16.03 -6.46 24.12
N ARG A 35 -16.10 -6.39 25.46
CA ARG A 35 -14.93 -6.51 26.33
C ARG A 35 -14.24 -7.86 26.15
N ARG A 36 -15.00 -8.96 26.06
CA ARG A 36 -14.44 -10.29 25.83
C ARG A 36 -13.79 -10.44 24.46
N LEU A 37 -14.34 -9.79 23.44
CA LEU A 37 -13.81 -9.80 22.09
C LEU A 37 -12.49 -9.04 22.01
N LEU A 38 -12.43 -7.83 22.57
CA LEU A 38 -11.21 -7.02 22.64
C LEU A 38 -10.08 -7.72 23.41
N LEU A 39 -10.43 -8.49 24.44
CA LEU A 39 -9.47 -9.26 25.25
C LEU A 39 -9.27 -10.69 24.75
N HIS A 40 -9.82 -11.05 23.59
CA HIS A 40 -9.67 -12.40 23.07
C HIS A 40 -8.20 -12.62 22.63
N PRO A 41 -7.53 -13.71 23.04
CA PRO A 41 -6.10 -13.92 22.76
C PRO A 41 -5.75 -13.78 21.27
N LEU A 42 -6.58 -14.32 20.38
CA LEU A 42 -6.38 -14.21 18.93
C LEU A 42 -6.43 -12.75 18.43
N VAL A 43 -7.33 -11.92 18.97
CA VAL A 43 -7.45 -10.51 18.60
C VAL A 43 -6.26 -9.72 19.15
N LEU A 44 -5.84 -9.99 20.38
CA LEU A 44 -4.65 -9.37 20.97
C LEU A 44 -3.38 -9.71 20.20
N ILE A 45 -3.19 -10.98 19.82
CA ILE A 45 -2.05 -11.41 19.01
C ILE A 45 -2.07 -10.67 17.66
N ALA A 46 -3.22 -10.65 16.97
CA ALA A 46 -3.34 -9.95 15.69
C ALA A 46 -3.04 -8.44 15.81
N LEU A 47 -3.54 -7.78 16.87
CA LEU A 47 -3.25 -6.38 17.14
C LEU A 47 -1.78 -6.13 17.41
N VAL A 48 -1.15 -6.94 18.27
CA VAL A 48 0.27 -6.83 18.59
C VAL A 48 1.12 -7.06 17.35
N THR A 49 0.83 -8.11 16.57
CA THR A 49 1.53 -8.39 15.32
C THR A 49 1.37 -7.25 14.33
N TYR A 50 0.16 -6.71 14.16
CA TYR A 50 -0.07 -5.60 13.25
C TYR A 50 0.71 -4.35 13.68
N VAL A 51 0.63 -3.96 14.96
CA VAL A 51 1.39 -2.80 15.47
C VAL A 51 2.91 -3.04 15.39
N ALA A 52 3.40 -4.24 15.69
CA ALA A 52 4.82 -4.57 15.58
C ALA A 52 5.32 -4.50 14.13
N LEU A 53 4.52 -4.95 13.16
CA LEU A 53 4.84 -4.82 11.74
C LEU A 53 4.87 -3.35 11.31
N LEU A 54 3.89 -2.54 11.73
CA LEU A 54 3.88 -1.10 11.45
C LEU A 54 5.13 -0.40 11.99
N LEU A 55 5.55 -0.73 13.21
CA LEU A 55 6.73 -0.14 13.83
C LEU A 55 8.03 -0.59 13.14
N ARG A 56 8.12 -1.85 12.71
CA ARG A 56 9.29 -2.38 12.00
C ARG A 56 9.44 -1.80 10.59
N SER A 57 8.33 -1.59 9.88
CA SER A 57 8.35 -1.02 8.52
C SER A 57 8.76 0.46 8.50
N GLY A 58 8.73 1.15 9.65
CA GLY A 58 9.17 2.53 9.76
C GLY A 58 10.67 2.76 9.48
N ASP A 59 11.48 1.69 9.53
CA ASP A 59 12.92 1.71 9.31
C ASP A 59 13.33 1.36 7.85
N ALA A 60 12.36 1.06 6.98
CA ALA A 60 12.67 0.73 5.58
C ALA A 60 13.19 1.97 4.84
N ALA A 61 14.40 1.87 4.33
CA ALA A 61 15.11 2.93 3.59
C ALA A 61 14.60 3.13 2.15
N GLU A 62 13.57 2.39 1.75
CA GLU A 62 12.91 2.55 0.46
C GLU A 62 11.73 3.52 0.67
N ASP A 63 11.81 4.72 0.08
CA ASP A 63 10.75 5.75 0.11
C ASP A 63 10.53 6.44 1.48
N ALA A 64 11.55 7.17 1.95
CA ALA A 64 11.47 7.89 3.22
C ALA A 64 10.38 8.98 3.26
N TYR A 65 9.88 9.45 2.11
CA TYR A 65 8.93 10.55 1.98
C TYR A 65 7.55 10.00 1.59
N PRO A 66 6.56 10.01 2.50
CA PRO A 66 5.28 9.36 2.25
C PRO A 66 4.42 10.06 1.20
N VAL A 67 3.70 9.28 0.40
CA VAL A 67 2.63 9.75 -0.49
C VAL A 67 1.28 9.34 0.09
N LEU A 68 0.48 10.33 0.53
CA LEU A 68 -0.64 10.07 1.43
C LEU A 68 -1.81 9.27 0.82
N GLN A 69 -2.06 9.42 -0.48
CA GLN A 69 -3.03 8.60 -1.23
C GLN A 69 -2.57 7.15 -1.45
N ASP A 70 -1.33 6.81 -1.08
CA ASP A 70 -0.86 5.43 -1.08
C ASP A 70 -1.00 4.83 0.32
N ILE A 71 -0.60 5.60 1.33
CA ILE A 71 -0.71 5.21 2.73
C ILE A 71 -2.15 4.87 3.13
N ASP A 72 -3.15 5.62 2.65
CA ASP A 72 -4.55 5.31 2.95
C ASP A 72 -5.00 3.95 2.39
N ARG A 73 -4.51 3.55 1.20
CA ARG A 73 -4.75 2.24 0.57
C ARG A 73 -4.01 1.12 1.30
N GLU A 74 -2.74 1.33 1.64
CA GLU A 74 -1.92 0.35 2.35
C GLU A 74 -2.51 -0.08 3.70
N THR A 75 -3.29 0.80 4.35
CA THR A 75 -3.94 0.47 5.63
C THR A 75 -4.90 -0.73 5.55
N GLN A 76 -5.36 -1.10 4.34
CA GLN A 76 -6.38 -2.14 4.15
C GLN A 76 -5.86 -3.55 4.45
N ILE A 77 -4.60 -3.86 4.13
CA ILE A 77 -4.04 -5.22 4.28
C ILE A 77 -3.95 -5.60 5.77
N GLY A 78 -3.39 -4.72 6.61
CA GLY A 78 -3.30 -4.96 8.05
C GLY A 78 -4.68 -5.11 8.70
N GLN A 79 -5.66 -4.33 8.25
CA GLN A 79 -7.04 -4.38 8.73
C GLN A 79 -7.77 -5.65 8.26
N LEU A 80 -7.47 -6.17 7.07
CA LEU A 80 -7.96 -7.48 6.63
C LEU A 80 -7.49 -8.58 7.60
N LEU A 81 -6.19 -8.65 7.90
CA LEU A 81 -5.63 -9.66 8.81
C LEU A 81 -6.25 -9.58 10.21
N LEU A 82 -6.41 -8.36 10.74
CA LEU A 82 -7.13 -8.13 11.98
C LEU A 82 -8.59 -8.61 11.89
N GLY A 83 -9.29 -8.27 10.80
CA GLY A 83 -10.67 -8.69 10.54
C GLY A 83 -10.84 -10.21 10.52
N LEU A 84 -9.91 -10.95 9.91
CA LEU A 84 -9.92 -12.41 9.87
C LEU A 84 -9.77 -13.04 11.27
N ALA A 85 -8.89 -12.49 12.11
CA ALA A 85 -8.78 -12.90 13.51
C ALA A 85 -10.09 -12.63 14.30
N VAL A 86 -10.71 -11.47 14.07
CA VAL A 86 -11.97 -11.08 14.68
C VAL A 86 -13.12 -11.97 14.23
N LEU A 87 -13.19 -12.35 12.95
CA LEU A 87 -14.17 -13.30 12.41
C LEU A 87 -14.18 -14.60 13.22
N VAL A 88 -13.01 -15.19 13.45
CA VAL A 88 -12.86 -16.42 14.24
C VAL A 88 -13.28 -16.20 15.70
N ALA A 89 -12.80 -15.13 16.34
CA ALA A 89 -13.12 -14.83 17.74
C ALA A 89 -14.63 -14.62 17.96
N VAL A 90 -15.29 -13.89 17.06
CA VAL A 90 -16.74 -13.62 17.12
C VAL A 90 -17.55 -14.89 16.87
N ASN A 91 -17.14 -15.71 15.90
CA ASN A 91 -17.78 -17.00 15.66
C ASN A 91 -17.74 -17.89 16.92
N LEU A 92 -16.58 -18.00 17.57
CA LEU A 92 -16.42 -18.74 18.82
C LEU A 92 -17.25 -18.14 19.96
N ALA A 93 -17.40 -16.82 20.02
CA ALA A 93 -18.24 -16.15 21.01
C ALA A 93 -19.73 -16.50 20.81
N VAL A 94 -20.22 -16.47 19.57
CA VAL A 94 -21.61 -16.84 19.23
C VAL A 94 -21.89 -18.31 19.52
N LEU A 95 -20.92 -19.19 19.25
CA LEU A 95 -21.04 -20.63 19.50
C LEU A 95 -20.83 -21.02 20.96
N ARG A 96 -20.44 -20.09 21.84
CA ARG A 96 -20.03 -20.40 23.22
C ARG A 96 -21.12 -21.14 24.00
N ALA A 97 -22.37 -20.71 23.87
CA ALA A 97 -23.49 -21.34 24.57
C ALA A 97 -23.76 -22.75 24.04
N HIS A 98 -23.72 -22.93 22.72
CA HIS A 98 -23.88 -24.23 22.08
C HIS A 98 -22.76 -25.20 22.49
N ARG A 99 -21.50 -24.78 22.40
CA ARG A 99 -20.32 -25.59 22.75
C ARG A 99 -20.27 -26.02 24.21
N ARG A 100 -20.87 -25.25 25.11
CA ARG A 100 -20.93 -25.54 26.55
C ARG A 100 -22.22 -26.24 26.97
N GLY A 101 -23.11 -26.57 26.02
CA GLY A 101 -24.42 -27.16 26.31
C GLY A 101 -25.34 -26.25 27.12
N THR A 102 -25.10 -24.93 27.13
CA THR A 102 -25.84 -23.99 27.98
C THR A 102 -27.03 -23.32 27.31
N GLU A 103 -27.35 -23.66 26.06
CA GLU A 103 -28.49 -23.07 25.32
C GLU A 103 -29.84 -23.26 26.02
N ALA A 104 -30.07 -24.41 26.67
CA ALA A 104 -31.32 -24.67 27.39
C ALA A 104 -31.55 -23.68 28.55
N TYR A 105 -30.49 -23.27 29.24
CA TYR A 105 -30.56 -22.26 30.31
C TYR A 105 -30.87 -20.87 29.76
N PHE A 106 -30.42 -20.56 28.53
CA PHE A 106 -30.77 -19.30 27.85
C PHE A 106 -32.20 -19.30 27.28
N GLY A 107 -32.79 -20.47 27.04
CA GLY A 107 -34.20 -20.60 26.67
C GLY A 107 -35.18 -20.18 27.78
N VAL A 108 -34.72 -20.24 29.05
CA VAL A 108 -35.48 -19.77 30.23
C VAL A 108 -35.23 -18.28 30.49
N LEU A 109 -34.14 -17.70 29.94
CA LEU A 109 -33.76 -16.31 30.12
C LEU A 109 -34.53 -15.34 29.20
N VAL A 110 -34.65 -14.09 29.65
CA VAL A 110 -35.48 -12.98 29.10
C VAL A 110 -35.22 -12.60 27.63
N LEU A 111 -34.12 -13.05 27.01
CA LEU A 111 -33.70 -12.59 25.67
C LEU A 111 -33.93 -13.64 24.58
N GLN A 112 -34.87 -13.35 23.68
CA GLN A 112 -35.12 -14.11 22.46
C GLN A 112 -33.84 -14.28 21.62
N PRO A 113 -33.69 -15.38 20.85
CA PRO A 113 -32.48 -15.68 20.08
C PRO A 113 -32.01 -14.54 19.16
N TRP A 114 -32.92 -13.88 18.45
CA TRP A 114 -32.58 -12.74 17.59
C TRP A 114 -32.05 -11.53 18.38
N ARG A 115 -32.50 -11.30 19.62
CA ARG A 115 -31.98 -10.23 20.50
C ARG A 115 -30.56 -10.52 20.96
N ARG A 116 -30.23 -11.80 21.21
CA ARG A 116 -28.86 -12.23 21.49
C ARG A 116 -27.95 -11.99 20.28
N THR A 117 -28.43 -12.27 19.07
CA THR A 117 -27.70 -11.97 17.84
C THR A 117 -27.47 -10.47 17.65
N VAL A 118 -28.48 -9.63 17.91
CA VAL A 118 -28.30 -8.16 17.90
C VAL A 118 -27.25 -7.74 18.93
N ALA A 119 -27.22 -8.33 20.12
CA ALA A 119 -26.18 -8.02 21.10
C ALA A 119 -24.76 -8.36 20.59
N HIS A 120 -24.58 -9.50 19.92
CA HIS A 120 -23.29 -9.84 19.29
C HIS A 120 -22.93 -8.88 18.14
N LEU A 121 -23.90 -8.48 17.31
CA LEU A 121 -23.68 -7.49 16.25
C LEU A 121 -23.29 -6.11 16.81
N LEU A 122 -23.86 -5.69 17.94
CA LEU A 122 -23.44 -4.45 18.60
C LEU A 122 -22.07 -4.59 19.27
N SER A 123 -21.70 -5.80 19.71
CA SER A 123 -20.44 -6.04 20.41
C SER A 123 -19.19 -5.91 19.54
N VAL A 124 -19.33 -5.94 18.21
CA VAL A 124 -18.19 -5.81 17.29
C VAL A 124 -17.80 -4.36 16.99
N LEU A 125 -18.69 -3.40 17.27
CA LEU A 125 -18.46 -1.98 16.97
C LEU A 125 -17.20 -1.42 17.66
N PRO A 126 -16.90 -1.71 18.94
CA PRO A 126 -15.67 -1.25 19.57
C PRO A 126 -14.41 -1.80 18.90
N THR A 127 -14.44 -3.02 18.37
CA THR A 127 -13.29 -3.61 17.64
C THR A 127 -13.08 -2.93 16.29
N ALA A 128 -14.15 -2.62 15.55
CA ALA A 128 -14.05 -1.81 14.34
C ALA A 128 -13.54 -0.38 14.64
N ALA A 129 -13.95 0.20 15.78
CA ALA A 129 -13.44 1.50 16.24
C ALA A 129 -11.94 1.44 16.57
N VAL A 130 -11.44 0.36 17.19
CA VAL A 130 -9.99 0.15 17.37
C VAL A 130 -9.28 0.08 16.02
N GLY A 131 -9.86 -0.62 15.04
CA GLY A 131 -9.36 -0.61 13.66
C GLY A 131 -9.24 0.80 13.10
N ALA A 132 -10.28 1.63 13.26
CA ALA A 132 -10.29 3.03 12.83
C ALA A 132 -9.23 3.88 13.55
N LEU A 133 -9.00 3.67 14.85
CA LEU A 133 -7.94 4.35 15.59
C LEU A 133 -6.55 3.97 15.07
N ILE A 134 -6.33 2.71 14.70
CA ILE A 134 -5.06 2.27 14.10
C ILE A 134 -4.86 2.94 12.74
N VAL A 135 -5.87 2.95 11.87
CA VAL A 135 -5.79 3.64 10.56
C VAL A 135 -5.52 5.13 10.74
N ALA A 136 -6.26 5.80 11.62
CA ALA A 136 -6.06 7.21 11.92
C ALA A 136 -4.66 7.48 12.47
N GLY A 137 -4.16 6.64 13.38
CA GLY A 137 -2.81 6.74 13.93
C GLY A 137 -1.72 6.53 12.86
N GLN A 138 -1.85 5.49 12.03
CA GLN A 138 -0.92 5.20 10.93
C GLN A 138 -0.88 6.34 9.91
N PHE A 139 -2.05 6.80 9.44
CA PHE A 139 -2.14 7.88 8.47
C PHE A 139 -1.62 9.20 9.04
N THR A 140 -1.97 9.53 10.28
CA THR A 140 -1.47 10.75 10.95
C THR A 140 0.04 10.69 11.14
N ALA A 141 0.58 9.54 11.56
CA ALA A 141 2.03 9.38 11.70
C ALA A 141 2.76 9.57 10.36
N ALA A 142 2.21 9.07 9.25
CA ALA A 142 2.77 9.28 7.91
C ALA A 142 2.64 10.75 7.47
N ALA A 143 1.49 11.39 7.68
CA ALA A 143 1.26 12.79 7.34
C ALA A 143 2.13 13.78 8.13
N LEU A 144 2.60 13.38 9.31
CA LEU A 144 3.53 14.16 10.12
C LEU A 144 5.01 13.93 9.77
N LYS A 145 5.33 12.95 8.90
CA LYS A 145 6.72 12.75 8.46
C LYS A 145 7.16 13.93 7.58
N PRO A 146 8.43 14.39 7.71
CA PRO A 146 8.98 15.39 6.81
C PRO A 146 8.85 14.95 5.35
N GLY A 147 8.46 15.88 4.48
CA GLY A 147 8.33 15.60 3.05
C GLY A 147 7.11 14.78 2.66
N ALA A 148 6.14 14.53 3.56
CA ALA A 148 4.87 13.95 3.16
C ALA A 148 4.13 14.84 2.13
N VAL A 149 3.59 14.22 1.09
CA VAL A 149 2.89 14.91 -0.01
C VAL A 149 1.58 14.21 -0.38
N GLY A 150 0.77 14.90 -1.18
CA GLY A 150 -0.52 14.39 -1.62
C GLY A 150 -1.60 14.48 -0.53
N HIS A 151 -2.66 13.68 -0.66
CA HIS A 151 -3.78 13.71 0.28
C HIS A 151 -4.47 12.36 0.41
N GLY A 152 -4.93 12.03 1.61
CA GLY A 152 -5.74 10.83 1.84
C GLY A 152 -7.19 11.02 1.43
N SER A 153 -7.81 9.95 0.97
CA SER A 153 -9.25 9.82 0.75
C SER A 153 -9.93 9.29 2.02
N PRO A 154 -10.91 10.03 2.59
CA PRO A 154 -11.68 9.52 3.72
C PRO A 154 -12.40 8.20 3.42
N ALA A 155 -12.77 7.99 2.15
CA ALA A 155 -13.41 6.75 1.70
C ALA A 155 -12.41 5.57 1.65
N GLU A 156 -11.15 5.81 1.30
CA GLU A 156 -10.12 4.76 1.39
C GLU A 156 -9.81 4.45 2.86
N LEU A 157 -9.65 5.48 3.70
CA LEU A 157 -9.36 5.32 5.14
C LEU A 157 -10.45 4.53 5.89
N VAL A 158 -11.72 4.67 5.52
CA VAL A 158 -12.82 3.93 6.17
C VAL A 158 -12.92 2.47 5.69
N THR A 159 -12.29 2.11 4.57
CA THR A 159 -12.32 0.76 4.00
C THR A 159 -11.75 -0.28 4.98
N GLY A 160 -10.60 0.01 5.60
CA GLY A 160 -9.99 -0.87 6.60
C GLY A 160 -10.93 -1.22 7.78
N PRO A 161 -11.47 -0.23 8.51
CA PRO A 161 -12.44 -0.47 9.58
C PRO A 161 -13.71 -1.20 9.13
N LEU A 162 -14.18 -0.93 7.90
CA LEU A 162 -15.33 -1.64 7.32
C LEU A 162 -15.01 -3.10 7.02
N LEU A 163 -13.77 -3.44 6.66
CA LEU A 163 -13.33 -4.84 6.51
C LEU A 163 -13.38 -5.59 7.84
N VAL A 164 -12.89 -4.97 8.92
CA VAL A 164 -12.98 -5.53 10.27
C VAL A 164 -14.43 -5.76 10.67
N LEU A 165 -15.30 -4.77 10.42
CA LEU A 165 -16.73 -4.87 10.70
C LEU A 165 -17.41 -5.99 9.91
N LEU A 166 -17.18 -6.05 8.60
CA LEU A 166 -17.74 -7.07 7.71
C LEU A 166 -17.32 -8.47 8.16
N ALA A 167 -16.03 -8.70 8.40
CA ALA A 167 -15.51 -9.98 8.85
C ALA A 167 -16.10 -10.39 10.21
N ALA A 168 -16.24 -9.45 11.14
CA ALA A 168 -16.84 -9.69 12.44
C ALA A 168 -18.33 -10.10 12.32
N VAL A 169 -19.10 -9.38 11.52
CA VAL A 169 -20.53 -9.68 11.27
C VAL A 169 -20.70 -11.00 10.54
N LEU A 170 -19.81 -11.32 9.59
CA LEU A 170 -19.77 -12.63 8.93
C LEU A 170 -19.52 -13.75 9.95
N GLY A 171 -18.60 -13.55 10.89
CA GLY A 171 -18.38 -14.47 12.01
C GLY A 171 -19.66 -14.76 12.81
N VAL A 172 -20.48 -13.73 13.05
CA VAL A 172 -21.81 -13.88 13.69
C VAL A 172 -22.73 -14.74 12.83
N LEU A 173 -22.88 -14.42 11.55
CA LEU A 173 -23.75 -15.14 10.63
C LEU A 173 -23.37 -16.63 10.55
N LEU A 174 -22.09 -16.93 10.33
CA LEU A 174 -21.57 -18.29 10.25
C LEU A 174 -21.85 -19.08 11.53
N GLY A 175 -21.71 -18.44 12.70
CA GLY A 175 -22.01 -19.06 13.99
C GLY A 175 -23.49 -19.40 14.16
N ARG A 176 -24.39 -18.65 13.50
CA ARG A 176 -25.83 -18.91 13.52
C ARG A 176 -26.27 -19.97 12.52
N VAL A 177 -25.65 -20.01 11.34
CA VAL A 177 -26.03 -20.94 10.25
C VAL A 177 -25.50 -22.33 10.50
N ALA A 178 -24.20 -22.49 10.70
CA ALA A 178 -23.56 -23.82 10.64
C ALA A 178 -23.33 -24.46 12.02
N ARG A 179 -23.44 -23.69 13.11
CA ARG A 179 -23.26 -24.13 14.50
C ARG A 179 -21.94 -24.89 14.78
N SER A 180 -20.92 -24.73 13.93
CA SER A 180 -19.64 -25.43 14.01
C SER A 180 -18.48 -24.45 14.13
N ALA A 181 -17.53 -24.76 15.02
CA ALA A 181 -16.34 -23.93 15.26
C ALA A 181 -15.33 -23.98 14.10
N PHE A 182 -15.43 -24.98 13.21
CA PHE A 182 -14.52 -25.13 12.07
C PHE A 182 -14.87 -24.21 10.89
N VAL A 183 -16.09 -23.67 10.86
CA VAL A 183 -16.59 -22.90 9.72
C VAL A 183 -15.87 -21.57 9.58
N ALA A 184 -15.53 -20.91 10.69
CA ALA A 184 -14.81 -19.64 10.66
C ALA A 184 -13.37 -19.78 10.15
N PRO A 185 -12.53 -20.71 10.63
CA PRO A 185 -11.21 -20.98 10.04
C PRO A 185 -11.27 -21.33 8.54
N LEU A 186 -12.24 -22.16 8.12
CA LEU A 186 -12.42 -22.47 6.70
C LEU A 186 -12.81 -21.22 5.88
N ALA A 187 -13.66 -20.35 6.43
CA ALA A 187 -13.98 -19.08 5.79
C ALA A 187 -12.76 -18.17 5.67
N VAL A 188 -11.86 -18.14 6.67
CA VAL A 188 -10.58 -17.42 6.59
C VAL A 188 -9.73 -17.93 5.43
N VAL A 189 -9.56 -19.25 5.31
CA VAL A 189 -8.82 -19.86 4.20
C VAL A 189 -9.46 -19.52 2.85
N ALA A 190 -10.79 -19.60 2.76
CA ALA A 190 -11.51 -19.26 1.54
C ALA A 190 -11.35 -17.79 1.15
N VAL A 191 -11.45 -16.87 2.12
CA VAL A 191 -11.25 -15.43 1.88
C VAL A 191 -9.83 -15.16 1.40
N LEU A 192 -8.81 -15.73 2.06
CA LEU A 192 -7.43 -15.58 1.64
C LEU A 192 -7.18 -16.16 0.25
N ALA A 193 -7.69 -17.36 -0.05
CA ALA A 193 -7.55 -17.99 -1.36
C ALA A 193 -8.20 -17.13 -2.45
N VAL A 194 -9.46 -16.71 -2.27
CA VAL A 194 -10.15 -15.85 -3.25
C VAL A 194 -9.40 -14.54 -3.46
N THR A 195 -8.98 -13.90 -2.37
CA THR A 195 -8.37 -12.57 -2.41
C THR A 195 -6.95 -12.59 -2.99
N MET A 196 -6.11 -13.55 -2.60
CA MET A 196 -4.70 -13.60 -2.98
C MET A 196 -4.42 -14.43 -4.23
N VAL A 197 -5.22 -15.46 -4.52
CA VAL A 197 -4.94 -16.40 -5.61
C VAL A 197 -5.80 -16.11 -6.84
N PHE A 198 -7.08 -15.80 -6.66
CA PHE A 198 -8.04 -15.71 -7.76
C PHE A 198 -8.32 -14.30 -8.24
N VAL A 199 -7.89 -13.28 -7.50
CA VAL A 199 -8.27 -11.88 -7.71
C VAL A 199 -7.08 -10.98 -7.96
N ALA A 200 -5.94 -11.27 -7.31
CA ALA A 200 -4.70 -10.54 -7.49
C ALA A 200 -4.18 -10.60 -8.94
N ASP A 201 -4.67 -11.55 -9.74
CA ASP A 201 -4.37 -11.60 -11.17
C ASP A 201 -5.06 -10.46 -11.94
N ALA A 202 -4.25 -9.63 -12.61
CA ALA A 202 -4.69 -8.53 -13.47
C ALA A 202 -5.56 -9.02 -14.66
N GLY A 203 -5.48 -10.31 -15.02
CA GLY A 203 -6.34 -10.96 -16.01
C GLY A 203 -7.79 -11.23 -15.55
N SER A 204 -8.11 -11.04 -14.27
CA SER A 204 -9.42 -11.36 -13.71
C SER A 204 -10.56 -10.53 -14.32
N PRO A 205 -11.74 -11.12 -14.62
CA PRO A 205 -12.89 -10.36 -15.10
C PRO A 205 -13.26 -9.19 -14.19
N ALA A 206 -13.62 -8.04 -14.76
CA ALA A 206 -13.93 -6.82 -14.00
C ALA A 206 -15.02 -7.00 -12.92
N TRP A 207 -16.02 -7.84 -13.19
CA TRP A 207 -17.07 -8.15 -12.21
C TRP A 207 -16.58 -8.98 -11.03
N LEU A 208 -15.57 -9.86 -11.22
CA LEU A 208 -14.95 -10.63 -10.14
C LEU A 208 -14.11 -9.71 -9.25
N ARG A 209 -13.34 -8.78 -9.85
CA ARG A 209 -12.65 -7.72 -9.11
C ARG A 209 -13.61 -6.81 -8.36
N GLY A 210 -14.79 -6.54 -8.92
CA GLY A 210 -15.85 -5.77 -8.26
C GLY A 210 -16.48 -6.46 -7.04
N LEU A 211 -16.20 -7.74 -6.78
CA LEU A 211 -16.73 -8.45 -5.61
C LEU A 211 -15.73 -8.51 -4.45
N THR A 212 -14.51 -8.06 -4.66
CA THR A 212 -13.43 -8.37 -3.74
C THR A 212 -13.49 -7.46 -2.54
N PRO A 213 -13.30 -7.99 -1.31
CA PRO A 213 -13.34 -7.17 -0.13
C PRO A 213 -12.13 -6.21 -0.09
N VAL A 214 -11.01 -6.64 -0.65
CA VAL A 214 -9.79 -5.85 -0.78
C VAL A 214 -9.47 -5.67 -2.26
N LEU A 215 -9.03 -4.46 -2.60
CA LEU A 215 -8.52 -4.13 -3.91
C LEU A 215 -7.00 -3.96 -3.76
N PHE A 216 -6.23 -4.77 -4.47
CA PHE A 216 -4.77 -4.65 -4.54
C PHE A 216 -4.41 -3.80 -5.75
N ASP A 217 -3.65 -2.73 -5.50
CA ASP A 217 -2.95 -2.03 -6.54
C ASP A 217 -1.46 -2.33 -6.30
N GLU A 218 -0.96 -3.43 -6.88
CA GLU A 218 0.48 -3.63 -7.00
C GLU A 218 0.91 -2.76 -8.18
N GLY A 219 1.40 -1.56 -7.89
CA GLY A 219 2.01 -0.68 -8.87
C GLY A 219 3.31 -0.15 -8.30
N ALA A 220 4.35 -0.10 -9.12
CA ALA A 220 5.71 0.20 -8.64
C ALA A 220 5.89 1.62 -8.09
N ARG A 221 5.03 2.59 -8.45
CA ARG A 221 5.19 4.00 -8.05
C ARG A 221 3.85 4.71 -7.81
N PRO A 222 3.75 5.59 -6.81
CA PRO A 222 2.53 6.34 -6.52
C PRO A 222 2.08 7.19 -7.73
N LEU A 223 0.78 7.37 -7.92
CA LEU A 223 0.26 8.32 -8.90
C LEU A 223 -0.22 9.59 -8.20
N PRO A 224 -0.17 10.75 -8.88
CA PRO A 224 -0.91 11.93 -8.45
C PRO A 224 -2.37 11.58 -8.16
N SER A 225 -2.94 12.13 -7.08
CA SER A 225 -4.23 11.68 -6.55
C SER A 225 -5.36 11.72 -7.59
N GLY A 226 -5.37 12.75 -8.44
CA GLY A 226 -6.34 12.94 -9.53
C GLY A 226 -6.24 11.88 -10.64
N LEU A 227 -5.14 11.13 -10.71
CA LEU A 227 -4.90 10.09 -11.70
C LEU A 227 -5.23 8.68 -11.18
N VAL A 228 -5.40 8.49 -9.87
CA VAL A 228 -5.71 7.17 -9.28
C VAL A 228 -7.04 6.66 -9.79
N GLY A 229 -8.07 7.52 -9.89
CA GLY A 229 -9.33 7.18 -10.57
C GLY A 229 -10.15 6.07 -9.92
N ARG A 230 -9.93 5.79 -8.64
CA ARG A 230 -10.59 4.70 -7.91
C ARG A 230 -11.98 5.09 -7.39
N PRO A 231 -12.98 4.19 -7.48
CA PRO A 231 -14.30 4.41 -6.91
C PRO A 231 -14.34 4.14 -5.39
N ALA A 232 -13.42 4.74 -4.61
CA ALA A 232 -13.25 4.47 -3.18
C ALA A 232 -14.56 4.60 -2.36
N ALA A 233 -15.37 5.62 -2.66
CA ALA A 233 -16.65 5.83 -2.00
C ALA A 233 -17.67 4.71 -2.30
N TRP A 234 -17.67 4.18 -3.53
CA TRP A 234 -18.52 3.05 -3.90
C TRP A 234 -18.05 1.76 -3.23
N HIS A 235 -16.74 1.56 -3.12
CA HIS A 235 -16.18 0.40 -2.42
C HIS A 235 -16.49 0.43 -0.91
N ALA A 236 -16.32 1.59 -0.27
CA ALA A 236 -16.72 1.76 1.13
C ALA A 236 -18.23 1.52 1.33
N LEU A 237 -19.07 2.04 0.42
CA LEU A 237 -20.51 1.79 0.46
C LEU A 237 -20.85 0.32 0.23
N TYR A 238 -20.14 -0.37 -0.68
CA TYR A 238 -20.26 -1.81 -0.91
C TYR A 238 -19.99 -2.60 0.38
N LEU A 239 -18.85 -2.35 1.04
CA LEU A 239 -18.49 -3.05 2.28
C LEU A 239 -19.50 -2.79 3.39
N LEU A 240 -19.95 -1.54 3.54
CA LEU A 240 -20.98 -1.20 4.52
C LEU A 240 -22.31 -1.89 4.22
N ALA A 241 -22.78 -1.84 2.97
CA ALA A 241 -24.02 -2.48 2.54
C ALA A 241 -23.95 -4.00 2.74
N LEU A 242 -22.81 -4.62 2.41
CA LEU A 242 -22.57 -6.05 2.61
C LEU A 242 -22.55 -6.43 4.10
N ALA A 243 -21.94 -5.61 4.95
CA ALA A 243 -21.97 -5.80 6.40
C ALA A 243 -23.41 -5.72 6.95
N VAL A 244 -24.20 -4.73 6.50
CA VAL A 244 -25.62 -4.59 6.88
C VAL A 244 -26.46 -5.77 6.40
N LEU A 245 -26.25 -6.23 5.16
CA LEU A 245 -26.95 -7.40 4.60
C LEU A 245 -26.63 -8.66 5.41
N THR A 246 -25.36 -8.87 5.72
CA THR A 246 -24.87 -10.00 6.53
C THR A 246 -25.44 -9.96 7.95
N ALA A 247 -25.48 -8.78 8.56
CA ALA A 247 -26.08 -8.56 9.88
C ALA A 247 -27.58 -8.88 9.87
N ALA A 248 -28.30 -8.37 8.87
CA ALA A 248 -29.72 -8.63 8.71
C ALA A 248 -30.00 -10.13 8.51
N GLY A 249 -29.19 -10.80 7.68
CA GLY A 249 -29.21 -12.26 7.50
C GLY A 249 -29.03 -13.01 8.83
N ALA A 250 -28.05 -12.60 9.66
CA ALA A 250 -27.82 -13.24 10.96
C ALA A 250 -29.05 -13.11 11.89
N VAL A 251 -29.70 -11.94 11.90
CA VAL A 251 -30.92 -11.71 12.70
C VAL A 251 -32.11 -12.52 12.15
N LEU A 252 -32.28 -12.59 10.84
CA LEU A 252 -33.33 -13.39 10.18
C LEU A 252 -33.18 -14.89 10.49
N VAL A 253 -31.97 -15.44 10.34
CA VAL A 253 -31.64 -16.84 10.70
C VAL A 253 -31.91 -17.11 12.18
N SER A 254 -31.75 -16.09 13.04
CA SER A 254 -32.02 -16.16 14.48
C SER A 254 -33.51 -15.96 14.84
N GLY A 255 -34.40 -15.86 13.86
CA GLY A 255 -35.85 -15.78 14.06
C GLY A 255 -36.42 -14.36 14.16
N GLY A 256 -35.65 -13.31 13.84
CA GLY A 256 -36.18 -11.95 13.71
C GLY A 256 -37.10 -11.84 12.47
N ARG A 257 -38.30 -11.25 12.61
CA ARG A 257 -39.30 -11.18 11.53
C ARG A 257 -39.91 -9.80 11.28
N GLY A 258 -39.26 -8.73 11.77
CA GLY A 258 -39.78 -7.37 11.61
C GLY A 258 -39.82 -6.90 10.15
N ARG A 259 -40.85 -6.13 9.78
CA ARG A 259 -40.94 -5.52 8.43
C ARG A 259 -39.75 -4.62 8.13
N ALA A 260 -39.34 -3.82 9.12
CA ALA A 260 -38.14 -2.98 9.02
C ALA A 260 -36.88 -3.80 8.69
N LEU A 261 -36.67 -4.94 9.35
CA LEU A 261 -35.53 -5.83 9.09
C LEU A 261 -35.52 -6.35 7.65
N ARG A 262 -36.68 -6.74 7.11
CA ARG A 262 -36.80 -7.18 5.71
C ARG A 262 -36.52 -6.04 4.74
N ALA A 263 -37.05 -4.85 5.00
CA ALA A 263 -36.79 -3.67 4.19
C ALA A 263 -35.29 -3.30 4.21
N THR A 264 -34.63 -3.37 5.37
CA THR A 264 -33.18 -3.16 5.50
C THR A 264 -32.40 -4.19 4.69
N ALA A 265 -32.75 -5.48 4.77
CA ALA A 265 -32.09 -6.52 4.00
C ALA A 265 -32.24 -6.32 2.48
N LEU A 266 -33.45 -5.98 2.01
CA LEU A 266 -33.70 -5.70 0.59
C LEU A 266 -32.98 -4.45 0.10
N GLY A 267 -33.00 -3.37 0.90
CA GLY A 267 -32.27 -2.13 0.59
C GLY A 267 -30.76 -2.35 0.54
N ALA A 268 -30.20 -3.10 1.50
CA ALA A 268 -28.78 -3.43 1.53
C ALA A 268 -28.38 -4.34 0.35
N LEU A 269 -29.22 -5.30 -0.04
CA LEU A 269 -29.00 -6.12 -1.23
C LEU A 269 -29.00 -5.27 -2.50
N GLY A 270 -29.97 -4.36 -2.65
CA GLY A 270 -30.01 -3.42 -3.76
C GLY A 270 -28.74 -2.56 -3.83
N ALA A 271 -28.32 -2.01 -2.68
CA ALA A 271 -27.08 -1.24 -2.57
C ALA A 271 -25.84 -2.06 -2.96
N VAL A 272 -25.70 -3.30 -2.48
CA VAL A 272 -24.59 -4.20 -2.88
C VAL A 272 -24.56 -4.41 -4.39
N VAL A 273 -25.69 -4.74 -5.00
CA VAL A 273 -25.76 -4.96 -6.46
C VAL A 273 -25.38 -3.68 -7.22
N THR A 274 -25.90 -2.53 -6.80
CA THR A 274 -25.60 -1.24 -7.41
C THR A 274 -24.12 -0.87 -7.25
N THR A 275 -23.54 -1.02 -6.06
CA THR A 275 -22.13 -0.66 -5.82
C THR A 275 -21.19 -1.58 -6.58
N VAL A 276 -21.47 -2.90 -6.65
CA VAL A 276 -20.68 -3.86 -7.43
C VAL A 276 -20.71 -3.50 -8.92
N ALA A 277 -21.88 -3.13 -9.46
CA ALA A 277 -22.00 -2.70 -10.84
C ALA A 277 -21.22 -1.40 -11.10
N LEU A 278 -21.33 -0.41 -10.21
CA LEU A 278 -20.69 0.89 -10.35
C LEU A 278 -19.18 0.86 -10.10
N GLN A 279 -18.67 0.01 -9.21
CA GLN A 279 -17.23 -0.11 -8.99
C GLN A 279 -16.53 -0.90 -10.12
N GLY A 280 -17.28 -1.74 -10.84
CA GLY A 280 -16.78 -2.48 -12.00
C GLY A 280 -16.74 -1.67 -13.31
N THR A 281 -17.23 -0.43 -13.32
CA THR A 281 -17.15 0.43 -14.51
C THR A 281 -15.72 0.91 -14.74
N ALA A 282 -15.35 1.08 -16.01
CA ALA A 282 -14.08 1.70 -16.37
C ALA A 282 -13.93 3.10 -15.74
N PRO A 283 -12.70 3.60 -15.55
CA PRO A 283 -12.46 4.99 -15.13
C PRO A 283 -13.22 5.96 -16.04
N SER A 284 -13.68 7.08 -15.46
CA SER A 284 -14.34 8.13 -16.24
C SER A 284 -13.43 8.66 -17.36
N ASP A 285 -14.04 9.16 -18.45
CA ASP A 285 -13.29 9.73 -19.58
C ASP A 285 -12.34 10.85 -19.13
N ALA A 286 -12.76 11.69 -18.17
CA ALA A 286 -11.93 12.74 -17.59
C ALA A 286 -10.66 12.19 -16.93
N VAL A 287 -10.75 11.07 -16.19
CA VAL A 287 -9.57 10.43 -15.58
C VAL A 287 -8.66 9.84 -16.66
N ARG A 288 -9.24 9.22 -17.69
CA ARG A 288 -8.46 8.65 -18.80
C ARG A 288 -7.70 9.74 -19.57
N GLU A 289 -8.36 10.85 -19.88
CA GLU A 289 -7.75 12.03 -20.52
C GLU A 289 -6.67 12.67 -19.64
N ALA A 290 -6.92 12.78 -18.32
CA ALA A 290 -5.92 13.29 -17.38
C ALA A 290 -4.69 12.39 -17.31
N ARG A 291 -4.86 11.05 -17.32
CA ARG A 291 -3.75 10.09 -17.37
C ARG A 291 -2.96 10.18 -18.66
N GLU A 292 -3.65 10.32 -19.79
CA GLU A 292 -2.99 10.49 -21.10
C GLU A 292 -2.18 11.79 -21.13
N THR A 293 -2.77 12.90 -20.66
CA THR A 293 -2.10 14.19 -20.58
C THR A 293 -0.90 14.14 -19.64
N ALA A 294 -1.05 13.59 -18.44
CA ALA A 294 0.03 13.49 -17.47
C ALA A 294 1.19 12.59 -17.96
N THR A 295 0.89 11.54 -18.71
CA THR A 295 1.91 10.61 -19.24
C THR A 295 2.60 11.17 -20.49
N ARG A 296 1.84 11.71 -21.44
CA ARG A 296 2.35 12.11 -22.77
C ARG A 296 2.73 13.59 -22.85
N HIS A 297 2.05 14.44 -22.11
CA HIS A 297 2.23 15.89 -22.11
C HIS A 297 2.36 16.45 -20.68
N PRO A 298 3.28 15.92 -19.85
CA PRO A 298 3.39 16.29 -18.43
C PRO A 298 3.56 17.81 -18.23
N ALA A 299 4.24 18.50 -19.15
CA ALA A 299 4.43 19.95 -19.08
C ALA A 299 3.13 20.77 -19.07
N ALA A 300 2.00 20.22 -19.54
CA ALA A 300 0.72 20.91 -19.56
C ALA A 300 0.03 20.97 -18.18
N VAL A 301 0.46 20.14 -17.22
CA VAL A 301 -0.20 19.94 -15.92
C VAL A 301 0.78 20.02 -14.74
N GLN A 302 1.96 20.61 -14.98
CA GLN A 302 3.04 20.69 -14.01
C GLN A 302 3.38 22.14 -13.69
N ASP A 303 3.78 22.35 -12.45
CA ASP A 303 4.35 23.60 -11.99
C ASP A 303 5.87 23.52 -12.07
N CYS A 304 6.49 24.53 -12.68
CA CYS A 304 7.93 24.58 -12.88
C CYS A 304 8.57 25.72 -12.08
N GLU A 305 9.65 25.40 -11.37
CA GLU A 305 10.48 26.36 -10.63
C GLU A 305 11.91 26.32 -11.19
N ARG A 306 12.50 27.50 -11.44
CA ARG A 306 13.89 27.60 -11.89
C ARG A 306 14.82 27.89 -10.71
N ARG A 307 15.84 27.06 -10.52
CA ARG A 307 16.94 27.29 -9.55
C ARG A 307 18.28 27.27 -10.27
N GLY A 308 18.90 28.45 -10.39
CA GLY A 308 20.13 28.64 -11.16
C GLY A 308 19.95 28.28 -12.64
N ALA A 309 20.74 27.30 -13.08
CA ALA A 309 20.71 26.78 -14.46
C ALA A 309 19.72 25.62 -14.65
N THR A 310 19.11 25.11 -13.57
CA THR A 310 18.21 23.97 -13.64
C THR A 310 16.75 24.41 -13.48
N THR A 311 15.87 23.85 -14.30
CA THR A 311 14.41 24.01 -14.16
C THR A 311 13.83 22.71 -13.60
N TYR A 312 13.03 22.79 -12.54
CA TYR A 312 12.39 21.65 -11.89
C TYR A 312 10.90 21.72 -12.14
N CYS A 313 10.30 20.68 -12.71
CA CYS A 313 8.87 20.61 -12.99
C CYS A 313 8.25 19.42 -12.25
N ALA A 314 7.26 19.68 -11.40
CA ALA A 314 6.57 18.68 -10.61
C ALA A 314 5.06 18.76 -10.84
N PHE A 315 4.35 17.66 -10.61
CA PHE A 315 2.90 17.76 -10.42
C PHE A 315 2.61 18.59 -9.16
N PRO A 316 1.50 19.36 -9.11
CA PRO A 316 1.29 20.36 -8.05
C PRO A 316 1.47 19.85 -6.62
N GLU A 317 0.96 18.65 -6.31
CA GLU A 317 1.06 18.04 -4.98
C GLU A 317 2.49 17.61 -4.59
N PHE A 318 3.40 17.45 -5.57
CA PHE A 318 4.80 17.06 -5.38
C PHE A 318 5.77 18.24 -5.45
N THR A 319 5.30 19.47 -5.68
CA THR A 319 6.13 20.67 -5.68
C THR A 319 7.01 20.84 -4.42
N PRO A 320 6.60 20.41 -3.20
CA PRO A 320 7.47 20.49 -2.03
C PRO A 320 8.78 19.68 -2.16
N TRP A 321 8.84 18.67 -3.02
CA TRP A 321 10.04 17.85 -3.23
C TRP A 321 11.09 18.49 -4.13
N ILE A 322 10.77 19.60 -4.83
CA ILE A 322 11.71 20.30 -5.71
C ILE A 322 13.01 20.67 -4.97
N GLY A 323 12.90 21.05 -3.69
CA GLY A 323 14.08 21.37 -2.87
C GLY A 323 15.05 20.20 -2.70
N GLU A 324 14.52 19.00 -2.49
CA GLU A 324 15.32 17.79 -2.35
C GLU A 324 15.94 17.34 -3.67
N TRP A 325 15.19 17.44 -4.76
CA TRP A 325 15.73 17.17 -6.10
C TRP A 325 16.85 18.15 -6.45
N ALA A 326 16.69 19.43 -6.08
CA ALA A 326 17.70 20.44 -6.30
C ALA A 326 18.99 20.13 -5.53
N ARG A 327 18.89 19.74 -4.25
CA ARG A 327 20.03 19.31 -3.44
C ARG A 327 20.86 18.21 -4.11
N VAL A 328 20.21 17.13 -4.56
CA VAL A 328 20.89 16.01 -5.22
C VAL A 328 21.46 16.43 -6.58
N THR A 329 20.70 17.18 -7.37
CA THR A 329 21.15 17.66 -8.69
C THR A 329 22.39 18.55 -8.56
N GLU A 330 22.40 19.47 -7.60
CA GLU A 330 23.53 20.35 -7.33
C GLU A 330 24.75 19.58 -6.85
N ALA A 331 24.57 18.57 -6.00
CA ALA A 331 25.64 17.68 -5.57
C ALA A 331 26.29 16.96 -6.77
N VAL A 332 25.48 16.35 -7.67
CA VAL A 332 25.99 15.70 -8.89
C VAL A 332 26.72 16.70 -9.78
N ARG A 333 26.13 17.89 -10.02
CA ARG A 333 26.76 18.93 -10.86
C ARG A 333 28.06 19.46 -10.26
N SER A 334 28.18 19.53 -8.94
CA SER A 334 29.39 19.98 -8.27
C SER A 334 30.59 19.07 -8.51
N LEU A 335 30.35 17.79 -8.84
CA LEU A 335 31.36 16.78 -9.16
C LEU A 335 31.75 16.78 -10.64
N ALA A 336 30.88 17.29 -11.52
CA ALA A 336 31.12 17.37 -12.95
C ALA A 336 32.22 18.38 -13.32
N GLY A 337 32.86 18.14 -14.47
CA GLY A 337 33.79 19.08 -15.12
C GLY A 337 33.06 20.06 -16.04
N ALA A 338 33.77 21.11 -16.46
CA ALA A 338 33.26 22.05 -17.46
C ALA A 338 33.28 21.42 -18.87
N PRO A 339 32.31 21.74 -19.75
CA PRO A 339 31.22 22.71 -19.57
C PRO A 339 29.96 22.14 -18.88
N ASP A 340 29.87 20.82 -18.67
CA ASP A 340 28.62 20.16 -18.23
C ASP A 340 28.18 20.55 -16.82
N ALA A 341 29.13 20.91 -15.95
CA ALA A 341 28.85 21.45 -14.62
C ALA A 341 27.94 22.70 -14.63
N THR A 342 27.94 23.50 -15.71
CA THR A 342 27.12 24.72 -15.84
C THR A 342 26.00 24.60 -16.88
N ARG A 343 25.91 23.47 -17.58
CA ARG A 343 24.87 23.21 -18.58
C ARG A 343 23.47 23.39 -17.98
N ALA A 344 22.57 23.95 -18.79
CA ALA A 344 21.16 24.03 -18.44
C ALA A 344 20.55 22.62 -18.45
N LEU A 345 19.78 22.30 -17.42
CA LEU A 345 19.12 21.01 -17.25
C LEU A 345 17.64 21.25 -16.91
N THR A 346 16.76 20.37 -17.37
CA THR A 346 15.39 20.33 -16.84
C THR A 346 15.19 19.01 -16.10
N VAL A 347 14.90 19.08 -14.81
CA VAL A 347 14.42 17.93 -14.05
C VAL A 347 12.91 17.94 -14.12
N ARG A 348 12.31 16.92 -14.71
CA ARG A 348 10.87 16.82 -14.89
C ARG A 348 10.33 15.56 -14.25
N GLN A 349 9.33 15.70 -13.39
CA GLN A 349 8.62 14.57 -12.85
C GLN A 349 7.85 13.84 -13.96
N ARG A 350 7.88 12.51 -13.99
CA ARG A 350 7.11 11.72 -14.96
C ARG A 350 6.43 10.54 -14.28
N VAL A 351 5.33 10.13 -14.89
CA VAL A 351 4.50 8.99 -14.45
C VAL A 351 4.11 8.15 -15.67
N ALA A 352 3.94 6.85 -15.46
CA ALA A 352 3.30 5.95 -16.41
C ALA A 352 1.88 5.66 -15.94
N ALA A 353 0.93 6.56 -16.27
CA ALA A 353 -0.40 6.52 -15.69
C ALA A 353 -1.45 5.83 -16.58
N LEU A 354 -1.08 5.37 -17.79
CA LEU A 354 -2.02 4.86 -18.79
C LEU A 354 -2.75 3.60 -18.30
N ASP A 355 -2.03 2.69 -17.64
CA ASP A 355 -2.58 1.45 -17.08
C ASP A 355 -3.21 1.64 -15.69
N GLY A 356 -3.14 2.86 -15.15
CA GLY A 356 -3.66 3.21 -13.83
C GLY A 356 -2.74 2.79 -12.68
N PRO A 357 -3.27 2.74 -11.44
CA PRO A 357 -2.46 2.55 -10.24
C PRO A 357 -1.87 1.14 -10.08
N SER A 358 -2.36 0.14 -10.81
CA SER A 358 -1.84 -1.23 -10.82
C SER A 358 -0.90 -1.48 -12.02
N GLY A 359 -0.45 -0.41 -12.69
CA GLY A 359 0.45 -0.51 -13.82
C GLY A 359 1.91 -0.54 -13.37
N ASP A 360 2.69 -1.43 -13.97
CA ASP A 360 4.14 -1.54 -13.75
C ASP A 360 4.95 -0.83 -14.83
N GLY A 361 4.30 0.06 -15.58
CA GLY A 361 4.95 0.80 -16.66
C GLY A 361 6.05 1.71 -16.13
N GLU A 362 7.18 1.74 -16.83
CA GLU A 362 8.21 2.76 -16.60
C GLU A 362 7.83 4.08 -17.28
N PRO A 363 8.15 5.24 -16.67
CA PRO A 363 7.95 6.51 -17.32
C PRO A 363 8.78 6.59 -18.60
N SER A 364 8.21 7.20 -19.65
CA SER A 364 8.93 7.39 -20.91
C SER A 364 10.16 8.30 -20.70
N PRO A 365 11.27 8.07 -21.43
CA PRO A 365 12.47 8.90 -21.34
C PRO A 365 12.16 10.36 -21.68
N GLY A 366 12.83 11.28 -20.98
CA GLY A 366 12.78 12.70 -21.31
C GLY A 366 13.38 13.03 -22.68
N THR A 367 13.08 14.23 -23.19
CA THR A 367 13.81 14.76 -24.34
C THR A 367 15.27 15.05 -23.96
N PRO A 368 16.21 15.11 -24.92
CA PRO A 368 17.60 15.44 -24.61
C PRO A 368 17.72 16.72 -23.77
N GLY A 369 18.56 16.68 -22.73
CA GLY A 369 18.68 17.77 -21.75
C GLY A 369 17.64 17.77 -20.63
N GLU A 370 16.73 16.80 -20.60
CA GLU A 370 15.85 16.54 -19.47
C GLU A 370 16.26 15.29 -18.69
N SER A 371 16.15 15.34 -17.36
CA SER A 371 16.26 14.22 -16.43
C SER A 371 14.91 13.98 -15.76
N THR A 372 14.60 12.72 -15.47
CA THR A 372 13.30 12.30 -14.92
C THR A 372 13.37 12.15 -13.42
N ALA A 373 12.46 12.84 -12.73
CA ALA A 373 12.12 12.57 -11.34
C ALA A 373 10.87 11.68 -11.28
N THR A 374 10.73 10.88 -10.23
CA THR A 374 9.57 9.99 -10.02
C THR A 374 8.62 10.58 -8.99
N THR A 375 7.56 9.85 -8.69
CA THR A 375 6.57 10.12 -7.64
C THR A 375 6.88 9.39 -6.33
N ALA A 376 8.09 8.84 -6.20
CA ALA A 376 8.60 8.26 -4.97
C ALA A 376 9.91 8.96 -4.60
N TRP A 377 10.17 9.16 -3.31
CA TRP A 377 11.36 9.90 -2.88
C TRP A 377 11.88 9.46 -1.51
N GLY A 378 13.18 9.65 -1.31
CA GLY A 378 13.90 9.39 -0.08
C GLY A 378 14.61 8.04 -0.07
N GLY A 379 15.71 7.98 0.69
CA GLY A 379 16.54 6.78 0.81
C GLY A 379 17.10 6.33 -0.54
N GLU A 380 16.85 5.08 -0.96
CA GLU A 380 17.44 4.55 -2.20
C GLU A 380 17.01 5.30 -3.46
N ARG A 381 15.85 5.98 -3.44
CA ARG A 381 15.39 6.85 -4.56
C ARG A 381 16.30 8.06 -4.80
N GLU A 382 17.03 8.51 -3.78
CA GLU A 382 18.01 9.59 -3.97
C GLU A 382 19.15 9.12 -4.89
N LEU A 383 19.63 7.88 -4.71
CA LEU A 383 20.67 7.28 -5.55
C LEU A 383 20.17 7.01 -6.98
N GLU A 384 18.94 6.49 -7.13
CA GLU A 384 18.30 6.28 -8.42
C GLU A 384 18.16 7.60 -9.21
N PHE A 385 17.71 8.66 -8.53
CA PHE A 385 17.60 9.98 -9.14
C PHE A 385 18.97 10.58 -9.46
N ALA A 386 19.96 10.45 -8.56
CA ALA A 386 21.32 10.89 -8.82
C ALA A 386 21.92 10.21 -10.07
N ALA A 387 21.62 8.92 -10.28
CA ALA A 387 22.01 8.19 -11.48
C ALA A 387 21.33 8.71 -12.76
N SER A 388 20.05 9.09 -12.71
CA SER A 388 19.38 9.76 -13.84
C SER A 388 20.02 11.12 -14.17
N VAL A 389 20.34 11.94 -13.16
CA VAL A 389 21.01 13.22 -13.37
C VAL A 389 22.43 13.02 -13.92
N ALA A 390 23.20 12.08 -13.36
CA ALA A 390 24.54 11.74 -13.83
C ALA A 390 24.53 11.28 -15.28
N ARG A 391 23.60 10.39 -15.65
CA ARG A 391 23.39 9.99 -17.04
C ARG A 391 23.06 11.20 -17.92
N GLY A 392 22.12 12.03 -17.49
CA GLY A 392 21.77 13.25 -18.21
C GLY A 392 22.98 14.14 -18.50
N LEU A 393 23.92 14.27 -17.56
CA LEU A 393 25.16 15.05 -17.73
C LEU A 393 26.20 14.37 -18.61
N VAL A 394 26.38 13.05 -18.51
CA VAL A 394 27.45 12.31 -19.21
C VAL A 394 27.06 11.97 -20.65
N VAL A 395 25.83 11.50 -20.90
CA VAL A 395 25.37 11.07 -22.23
C VAL A 395 24.32 11.99 -22.85
N GLY A 396 23.69 12.87 -22.07
CA GLY A 396 22.75 13.86 -22.61
C GLY A 396 21.30 13.40 -22.78
N HIS A 397 20.99 12.12 -22.55
CA HIS A 397 19.65 11.54 -22.64
C HIS A 397 19.43 10.38 -21.67
N GLU A 398 18.16 9.98 -21.47
CA GLU A 398 17.79 8.88 -20.58
C GLU A 398 17.46 7.57 -21.31
N ARG A 399 17.46 7.60 -22.64
CA ARG A 399 17.16 6.42 -23.46
C ARG A 399 18.16 5.30 -23.16
N TYR A 400 17.63 4.09 -23.03
CA TYR A 400 18.44 2.90 -22.92
C TYR A 400 19.06 2.57 -24.29
N GLU A 401 20.38 2.47 -24.32
CA GLU A 401 21.15 2.09 -25.53
C GLU A 401 21.92 0.78 -25.33
N GLY A 402 21.75 0.10 -24.19
CA GLY A 402 22.56 -1.04 -23.80
C GLY A 402 23.36 -0.76 -22.53
N VAL A 403 24.34 -1.62 -22.26
CA VAL A 403 25.27 -1.45 -21.13
C VAL A 403 26.43 -0.56 -21.55
N TYR A 404 26.80 0.42 -20.73
CA TYR A 404 27.94 1.30 -21.02
C TYR A 404 29.26 0.59 -20.65
N CYS A 405 29.86 -0.07 -21.63
CA CYS A 405 31.13 -0.81 -21.51
C CYS A 405 32.39 0.06 -21.58
N ASP A 406 32.27 1.34 -21.22
CA ASP A 406 33.32 2.33 -21.36
C ASP A 406 33.38 3.24 -20.12
N ALA A 407 34.24 4.26 -20.15
CA ALA A 407 34.44 5.20 -19.07
C ALA A 407 33.14 5.84 -18.55
N ARG A 408 32.12 5.99 -19.41
CA ARG A 408 30.85 6.65 -19.07
C ARG A 408 30.08 5.86 -18.02
N GLY A 409 30.11 4.52 -18.08
CA GLY A 409 29.49 3.65 -17.08
C GLY A 409 30.04 3.92 -15.67
N VAL A 410 31.37 3.82 -15.53
CA VAL A 410 32.08 4.09 -14.27
C VAL A 410 31.81 5.52 -13.78
N LEU A 411 31.88 6.51 -14.68
CA LEU A 411 31.66 7.91 -14.35
C LEU A 411 30.24 8.17 -13.82
N MET A 412 29.21 7.61 -14.47
CA MET A 412 27.82 7.79 -14.04
C MET A 412 27.55 7.21 -12.65
N VAL A 413 28.02 5.98 -12.38
CA VAL A 413 27.86 5.35 -11.06
C VAL A 413 28.65 6.10 -9.99
N TRP A 414 29.88 6.50 -10.31
CA TRP A 414 30.69 7.30 -9.38
C TRP A 414 30.02 8.63 -9.02
N LEU A 415 29.51 9.38 -10.01
CA LEU A 415 28.79 10.63 -9.77
C LEU A 415 27.55 10.41 -8.87
N ALA A 416 26.75 9.38 -9.17
CA ALA A 416 25.54 9.08 -8.42
C ALA A 416 25.84 8.71 -6.96
N VAL A 417 26.79 7.81 -6.75
CA VAL A 417 27.19 7.35 -5.41
C VAL A 417 27.81 8.48 -4.60
N ARG A 418 28.70 9.28 -5.19
CA ARG A 418 29.39 10.38 -4.48
C ARG A 418 28.48 11.56 -4.15
N ALA A 419 27.45 11.80 -4.96
CA ALA A 419 26.47 12.86 -4.73
C ALA A 419 25.39 12.51 -3.70
N THR A 420 25.24 11.22 -3.38
CA THR A 420 24.20 10.73 -2.47
C THR A 420 24.77 10.49 -1.08
N PRO A 421 24.15 11.03 -0.01
CA PRO A 421 24.51 10.66 1.37
C PRO A 421 24.44 9.14 1.56
N ASP A 422 25.47 8.54 2.15
CA ASP A 422 25.60 7.08 2.32
C ASP A 422 25.51 6.26 1.01
N GLY A 423 25.79 6.89 -0.14
CA GLY A 423 25.62 6.29 -1.46
C GLY A 423 26.38 4.97 -1.66
N GLU A 424 27.56 4.80 -1.05
CA GLU A 424 28.32 3.55 -1.12
C GLU A 424 27.59 2.41 -0.40
N ALA A 425 27.00 2.68 0.77
CA ALA A 425 26.22 1.70 1.51
C ALA A 425 24.92 1.36 0.77
N MET A 426 24.24 2.36 0.19
CA MET A 426 23.06 2.14 -0.64
C MET A 426 23.38 1.29 -1.88
N PHE A 427 24.45 1.64 -2.60
CA PHE A 427 24.89 0.88 -3.77
C PHE A 427 25.29 -0.56 -3.41
N ALA A 428 25.98 -0.75 -2.29
CA ALA A 428 26.33 -2.08 -1.80
C ALA A 428 25.09 -2.92 -1.47
N ARG A 429 24.04 -2.33 -0.87
CA ARG A 429 22.76 -3.01 -0.58
C ARG A 429 22.02 -3.41 -1.85
N LEU A 430 21.86 -2.48 -2.80
CA LEU A 430 21.25 -2.74 -4.10
C LEU A 430 21.98 -3.86 -4.86
N GLY A 431 23.30 -3.94 -4.69
CA GLY A 431 24.16 -4.97 -5.29
C GLY A 431 24.15 -6.35 -4.61
N GLN A 432 23.47 -6.55 -3.47
CA GLN A 432 23.40 -7.87 -2.79
C GLN A 432 22.36 -8.83 -3.40
N GLY A 433 21.63 -8.43 -4.45
CA GLY A 433 20.72 -9.32 -5.17
C GLY A 433 21.50 -10.37 -5.99
N PRO A 434 21.12 -11.66 -5.96
CA PRO A 434 21.84 -12.75 -6.66
C PRO A 434 21.87 -12.64 -8.19
N SER A 435 21.24 -11.62 -8.79
CA SER A 435 21.05 -11.47 -10.24
C SER A 435 21.75 -10.27 -10.88
N SER A 436 22.34 -9.30 -10.15
CA SER A 436 23.10 -8.21 -10.80
C SER A 436 23.88 -7.28 -9.83
N PRO A 437 25.14 -7.60 -9.46
CA PRO A 437 25.99 -6.64 -8.75
C PRO A 437 26.32 -5.45 -9.69
N GLY A 438 26.27 -4.22 -9.16
CA GLY A 438 26.67 -3.03 -9.92
C GLY A 438 25.57 -2.36 -10.74
N VAL A 439 24.30 -2.51 -10.34
CA VAL A 439 23.14 -1.92 -11.02
C VAL A 439 22.45 -0.88 -10.12
N ILE A 440 22.17 0.30 -10.66
CA ILE A 440 21.30 1.32 -10.07
C ILE A 440 20.03 1.44 -10.92
N GLN A 441 18.86 1.22 -10.34
CA GLN A 441 17.56 1.28 -11.01
C GLN A 441 17.10 2.74 -11.20
N ALA A 442 17.78 3.48 -12.08
CA ALA A 442 17.39 4.86 -12.39
C ALA A 442 15.94 4.91 -12.94
N PRO A 443 15.21 6.02 -12.73
CA PRO A 443 13.79 6.18 -13.03
C PRO A 443 13.25 5.62 -14.36
N VAL A 444 14.03 5.70 -15.42
CA VAL A 444 13.65 5.31 -16.80
C VAL A 444 14.45 4.11 -17.31
N SER A 445 15.68 3.93 -16.83
CA SER A 445 16.55 2.87 -17.32
C SER A 445 17.67 2.62 -16.32
N ALA A 446 17.95 1.36 -16.03
CA ALA A 446 19.01 0.99 -15.11
C ALA A 446 20.39 1.44 -15.61
N VAL A 447 21.24 1.95 -14.72
CA VAL A 447 22.68 2.12 -14.98
C VAL A 447 23.37 0.87 -14.45
N SER A 448 23.95 0.07 -15.33
CA SER A 448 24.66 -1.16 -14.98
C SER A 448 26.15 -1.07 -15.31
N LEU A 449 26.97 -1.67 -14.46
CA LEU A 449 28.39 -1.93 -14.71
C LEU A 449 28.60 -3.42 -14.99
N ARG A 450 29.52 -3.77 -15.88
CA ARG A 450 30.02 -5.16 -15.93
C ARG A 450 30.97 -5.39 -14.76
N GLY A 451 31.37 -6.64 -14.53
CA GLY A 451 32.32 -7.00 -13.47
C GLY A 451 33.62 -6.19 -13.57
N ARG A 452 34.08 -5.94 -14.80
CA ARG A 452 35.26 -5.13 -15.09
C ARG A 452 35.14 -3.67 -14.63
N GLU A 453 34.08 -2.98 -15.03
CA GLU A 453 33.85 -1.58 -14.64
C GLU A 453 33.52 -1.46 -13.14
N LEU A 454 32.81 -2.45 -12.57
CA LEU A 454 32.53 -2.52 -11.14
C LEU A 454 33.82 -2.63 -10.31
N ALA A 455 34.79 -3.42 -10.74
CA ALA A 455 36.08 -3.52 -10.07
C ALA A 455 36.86 -2.20 -10.09
N VAL A 456 36.79 -1.44 -11.19
CA VAL A 456 37.36 -0.09 -11.26
C VAL A 456 36.65 0.82 -10.25
N PHE A 457 35.33 0.83 -10.21
CA PHE A 457 34.56 1.62 -9.25
C PHE A 457 34.90 1.26 -7.78
N GLN A 458 35.05 -0.04 -7.47
CA GLN A 458 35.46 -0.50 -6.13
C GLN A 458 36.86 -0.02 -5.77
N ALA A 459 37.81 -0.05 -6.72
CA ALA A 459 39.15 0.50 -6.52
C ALA A 459 39.11 2.01 -6.27
N LEU A 460 38.27 2.76 -6.99
CA LEU A 460 38.08 4.20 -6.77
C LEU A 460 37.49 4.52 -5.39
N SER A 461 36.61 3.65 -4.89
CA SER A 461 36.00 3.81 -3.56
C SER A 461 37.00 3.63 -2.42
N ALA A 462 38.16 2.99 -2.69
CA ALA A 462 39.26 2.86 -1.74
C ALA A 462 40.21 4.07 -1.73
N GLU A 463 40.14 4.94 -2.74
CA GLU A 463 41.01 6.12 -2.88
C GLU A 463 40.46 7.33 -2.09
N PRO A 464 41.32 8.29 -1.69
CA PRO A 464 40.88 9.51 -1.03
C PRO A 464 39.88 10.31 -1.90
N PRO A 465 38.65 10.60 -1.44
CA PRO A 465 37.60 11.13 -2.31
C PRO A 465 37.95 12.44 -3.03
N LYS A 466 38.60 13.38 -2.32
CA LYS A 466 39.01 14.68 -2.89
C LYS A 466 40.01 14.53 -4.05
N GLU A 467 40.82 13.47 -4.02
CA GLU A 467 41.80 13.21 -5.06
C GLU A 467 41.12 12.67 -6.31
N VAL A 468 40.16 11.75 -6.15
CA VAL A 468 39.33 11.24 -7.25
C VAL A 468 38.51 12.37 -7.86
N ASP A 469 37.86 13.22 -7.04
CA ASP A 469 37.08 14.38 -7.50
C ASP A 469 37.94 15.29 -8.41
N ARG A 470 39.19 15.54 -8.01
CA ARG A 470 40.14 16.35 -8.77
C ARG A 470 40.49 15.71 -10.11
N ARG A 471 40.78 14.40 -10.12
CA ARG A 471 41.11 13.64 -11.34
C ARG A 471 39.93 13.55 -12.30
N VAL A 472 38.72 13.32 -11.80
CA VAL A 472 37.50 13.32 -12.60
C VAL A 472 37.31 14.65 -13.30
N LYS A 473 37.43 15.77 -12.57
CA LYS A 473 37.29 17.11 -13.16
C LYS A 473 38.38 17.44 -14.17
N ALA A 474 39.63 17.06 -13.89
CA ALA A 474 40.75 17.30 -14.80
C ALA A 474 40.63 16.49 -16.11
N SER A 475 40.06 15.29 -16.04
CA SER A 475 39.94 14.36 -17.16
C SER A 475 38.51 14.28 -17.72
N TRP A 476 37.64 15.25 -17.38
CA TRP A 476 36.20 15.18 -17.64
C TRP A 476 35.88 14.89 -19.10
N ALA A 477 36.44 15.69 -20.01
CA ALA A 477 36.18 15.58 -21.45
C ALA A 477 36.54 14.21 -22.03
N GLU A 478 37.56 13.53 -21.47
CA GLU A 478 37.95 12.20 -21.91
C GLU A 478 37.09 11.11 -21.24
N LEU A 479 36.77 11.25 -19.96
CA LEU A 479 35.92 10.31 -19.23
C LEU A 479 34.46 10.31 -19.71
N SER A 480 33.96 11.44 -20.19
CA SER A 480 32.60 11.55 -20.74
C SER A 480 32.51 11.24 -22.24
N ALA A 481 33.64 11.10 -22.94
CA ALA A 481 33.66 10.78 -24.36
C ALA A 481 33.23 9.32 -24.61
N ALA A 482 32.43 9.12 -25.67
CA ALA A 482 32.05 7.78 -26.10
C ALA A 482 33.29 7.00 -26.58
N GLY A 483 33.42 5.75 -26.15
CA GLY A 483 34.50 4.86 -26.57
C GLY A 483 35.81 4.98 -25.77
N THR A 484 35.89 5.84 -24.75
CA THR A 484 37.03 5.85 -23.83
C THR A 484 37.06 4.55 -23.04
N SER A 485 38.07 3.70 -23.26
CA SER A 485 38.11 2.37 -22.67
C SER A 485 38.23 2.38 -21.14
N THR A 486 37.81 1.28 -20.51
CA THR A 486 37.87 1.10 -19.05
C THR A 486 39.31 1.17 -18.50
N GLU A 487 40.31 0.71 -19.26
CA GLU A 487 41.73 0.86 -18.90
C GLU A 487 42.16 2.31 -18.94
N ARG A 488 41.72 3.05 -19.96
CA ARG A 488 42.03 4.47 -20.08
C ARG A 488 41.38 5.26 -18.95
N ALA A 489 40.12 4.95 -18.62
CA ALA A 489 39.43 5.52 -17.47
C ALA A 489 40.17 5.25 -16.16
N ALA A 490 40.57 4.00 -15.90
CA ALA A 490 41.32 3.62 -14.72
C ALA A 490 42.65 4.38 -14.61
N ALA A 491 43.41 4.48 -15.72
CA ALA A 491 44.66 5.23 -15.77
C ALA A 491 44.47 6.73 -15.48
N LEU A 492 43.43 7.36 -16.05
CA LEU A 492 43.09 8.77 -15.80
C LEU A 492 42.71 9.02 -14.34
N LEU A 493 42.10 8.03 -13.69
CA LEU A 493 41.66 8.10 -12.31
C LEU A 493 42.72 7.58 -11.32
N GLY A 494 43.85 7.07 -11.81
CA GLY A 494 44.98 6.59 -11.02
C GLY A 494 44.74 5.25 -10.32
N VAL A 495 43.92 4.38 -10.90
CA VAL A 495 43.68 3.00 -10.46
C VAL A 495 44.00 2.01 -11.59
N THR A 496 44.03 0.73 -11.29
CA THR A 496 44.31 -0.33 -12.27
C THR A 496 43.03 -1.03 -12.68
N ALA A 497 42.73 -1.10 -13.98
CA ALA A 497 41.64 -1.92 -14.49
C ALA A 497 42.05 -3.40 -14.54
N PRO A 498 41.16 -4.34 -14.18
CA PRO A 498 41.40 -5.76 -14.40
C PRO A 498 41.41 -6.09 -15.90
N ALA A 499 41.99 -7.23 -16.26
CA ALA A 499 41.97 -7.74 -17.62
C ALA A 499 40.52 -8.08 -18.05
N GLU A 500 40.21 -7.90 -19.34
CA GLU A 500 38.91 -8.28 -19.88
C GLU A 500 38.74 -9.81 -19.92
N THR A 501 37.59 -10.30 -19.49
CA THR A 501 37.27 -11.73 -19.43
C THR A 501 36.40 -12.18 -20.61
N ALA A 502 36.07 -13.48 -20.68
CA ALA A 502 35.10 -13.98 -21.66
C ALA A 502 33.68 -13.49 -21.35
N ASP A 503 33.30 -13.53 -20.07
CA ASP A 503 31.98 -13.07 -19.58
C ASP A 503 31.74 -11.59 -19.88
N ASP A 504 32.78 -10.75 -19.79
CA ASP A 504 32.67 -9.32 -20.13
C ASP A 504 32.30 -9.08 -21.61
N ARG A 505 32.64 -10.03 -22.50
CA ARG A 505 32.40 -9.94 -23.96
C ARG A 505 31.02 -10.43 -24.38
N GLU A 506 30.27 -11.05 -23.48
CA GLU A 506 28.89 -11.47 -23.74
C GLU A 506 27.88 -10.31 -23.67
N TYR A 507 28.27 -9.16 -23.09
CA TYR A 507 27.42 -7.98 -22.98
C TYR A 507 27.27 -7.22 -24.30
N GLN A 508 26.05 -6.77 -24.60
CA GLN A 508 25.78 -5.83 -25.69
C GLN A 508 26.06 -4.39 -25.23
N CYS A 509 27.16 -3.83 -25.72
CA CYS A 509 27.63 -2.49 -25.36
C CYS A 509 26.91 -1.39 -26.15
N ALA A 510 26.61 -0.28 -25.46
CA ALA A 510 25.95 0.93 -25.98
C ALA A 510 26.87 1.83 -26.81
#